data_AF-A0A1C2AJ80-F1
#
_entry.id   AF-A0A1C2AJ80-F1
#
_cell.length_a   1.000
_cell.length_b   1.000
_cell.length_c   1.000
_cell.angle_alpha   90.00
_cell.angle_beta   90.00
_cell.angle_gamma   90.00
#
_symmetry.space_group_name_H-M   'P 1'
#
loop_
_entity.id
_entity.type
_entity.pdbx_description
1 polymer ?
#
loop_
_entity_poly.entity_id
_entity_poly.type
_entity_poly.pdbx_seq_one_letter_code
_entity_poly.pdbx_strand_id
1 'polypeptide(L)'
;MFFFKNSAISNNQKSFYDLEIENINGEIIKLKDYRDKVILIVNTASYCGFTKQYEDLQVLWDKYKSKGLIVLGVPSDSFNQEKKTNSEVKEFCEVNFDINKKHE
;
A
#
# COMPACT_ATOMS: atom_id res chain seq x y z
N MET A 1 -26.63 45.03 5.96
CA MET A 1 -26.35 43.80 5.19
C MET A 1 -25.30 43.01 5.96
N PHE A 2 -25.73 42.08 6.82
CA PHE A 2 -24.84 41.29 7.66
C PHE A 2 -24.31 40.11 6.85
N PHE A 3 -23.04 40.16 6.46
CA PHE A 3 -22.34 39.02 5.87
C PHE A 3 -22.01 38.02 6.98
N PHE A 4 -22.88 37.02 7.16
CA PHE A 4 -22.54 35.84 7.96
C PHE A 4 -21.46 35.05 7.22
N LYS A 5 -20.20 35.18 7.64
CA LYS A 5 -19.13 34.25 7.27
C LYS A 5 -19.43 32.89 7.93
N ASN A 6 -20.10 32.01 7.20
CA ASN A 6 -20.09 30.58 7.49
C ASN A 6 -18.68 30.05 7.19
N SER A 7 -17.82 30.01 8.20
CA SER A 7 -16.61 29.20 8.13
C SER A 7 -17.00 27.77 8.44
N ALA A 8 -17.02 26.93 7.41
CA ALA A 8 -17.06 25.49 7.62
C ALA A 8 -15.75 25.08 8.30
N ILE A 9 -15.82 24.70 9.58
CA ILE A 9 -14.70 24.09 10.29
C ILE A 9 -14.61 22.65 9.77
N SER A 10 -13.72 22.43 8.80
CA SER A 10 -13.37 21.07 8.37
C SER A 10 -12.53 20.43 9.47
N ASN A 11 -13.16 19.63 10.33
CA ASN A 11 -12.46 18.85 11.36
C ASN A 11 -11.97 17.53 10.76
N ASN A 12 -11.10 17.60 9.75
CA ASN A 12 -10.56 16.41 9.09
C ASN A 12 -9.19 16.07 9.68
N GLN A 13 -9.18 15.68 10.96
CA GLN A 13 -8.00 15.18 11.66
C GLN A 13 -7.90 13.65 11.52
N LYS A 14 -8.11 13.11 10.31
CA LYS A 14 -7.82 11.70 10.06
C LYS A 14 -6.33 11.55 9.84
N SER A 15 -5.69 10.80 10.72
CA SER A 15 -4.30 10.38 10.57
C SER A 15 -4.23 9.12 9.70
N PHE A 16 -3.02 8.83 9.22
CA PHE A 16 -2.72 7.58 8.52
C PHE A 16 -3.18 6.34 9.32
N TYR A 17 -3.06 6.38 10.65
CA TYR A 17 -3.41 5.27 11.54
C TYR A 17 -4.92 5.06 11.73
N ASP A 18 -5.75 5.99 11.26
CA ASP A 18 -7.21 5.84 11.28
C ASP A 18 -7.76 5.13 10.04
N LEU A 19 -6.87 4.75 9.11
CA LEU A 19 -7.20 4.07 7.87
C LEU A 19 -7.12 2.55 8.02
N GLU A 20 -7.95 1.86 7.23
CA GLU A 20 -7.94 0.41 7.06
C GLU A 20 -7.87 0.13 5.55
N ILE A 21 -7.14 -0.91 5.16
CA ILE A 21 -7.01 -1.35 3.77
C ILE A 21 -7.35 -2.85 3.67
N GLU A 22 -7.89 -3.26 2.54
CA GLU A 22 -8.09 -4.68 2.23
C GLU A 22 -6.82 -5.22 1.56
N ASN A 23 -6.34 -6.37 2.03
CA ASN A 23 -5.18 -7.04 1.48
C ASN A 23 -5.56 -7.85 0.22
N ILE A 24 -4.58 -8.44 -0.46
CA ILE A 24 -4.84 -9.15 -1.72
C ILE A 24 -5.72 -10.41 -1.55
N ASN A 25 -5.83 -10.91 -0.30
CA ASN A 25 -6.65 -12.06 0.07
C ASN A 25 -8.07 -11.66 0.58
N GLY A 26 -8.38 -10.37 0.64
CA GLY A 26 -9.67 -9.87 1.13
C GLY A 26 -9.75 -9.62 2.64
N GLU A 27 -8.62 -9.69 3.35
CA GLU A 27 -8.55 -9.46 4.79
C GLU A 27 -8.29 -7.98 5.10
N ILE A 28 -8.89 -7.46 6.17
CA ILE A 28 -8.70 -6.07 6.57
C ILE A 28 -7.43 -5.89 7.38
N ILE A 29 -6.52 -5.07 6.88
CA ILE A 29 -5.33 -4.58 7.58
C ILE A 29 -5.64 -3.22 8.19
N LYS A 30 -5.43 -3.09 9.51
CA LYS A 30 -5.61 -1.83 10.23
C LYS A 30 -4.27 -1.12 10.33
N LEU A 31 -4.15 0.07 9.73
CA LEU A 31 -2.85 0.74 9.65
C LEU A 31 -2.31 1.19 11.02
N LYS A 32 -3.19 1.34 12.03
CA LYS A 32 -2.81 1.55 13.44
C LYS A 32 -1.88 0.46 14.00
N ASP A 33 -1.90 -0.75 13.45
CA ASP A 33 -1.10 -1.86 13.95
C ASP A 33 0.39 -1.70 13.58
N TYR A 34 0.69 -0.79 12.65
CA TYR A 34 2.05 -0.41 12.25
C TYR A 34 2.57 0.86 12.96
N ARG A 35 2.00 1.25 14.11
CA ARG A 35 2.57 2.35 14.90
C ARG A 35 4.03 2.09 15.24
N ASP A 36 4.80 3.18 15.27
CA ASP A 36 6.24 3.20 15.54
C ASP A 36 7.09 2.41 14.52
N LYS A 37 6.51 2.08 13.36
CA LYS A 37 7.21 1.53 12.20
C LYS A 37 7.45 2.60 11.15
N VAL A 38 8.50 2.42 10.36
CA VAL A 38 8.69 3.17 9.12
C VAL A 38 7.93 2.44 8.03
N ILE A 39 6.99 3.12 7.37
CA ILE A 39 6.11 2.51 6.37
C ILE A 39 6.43 3.12 5.01
N LEU A 40 6.86 2.28 4.07
CA LEU A 40 7.01 2.62 2.67
C LEU A 40 5.81 2.08 1.90
N ILE A 41 4.99 2.98 1.38
CA ILE A 41 3.81 2.64 0.57
C ILE A 41 4.17 2.86 -0.89
N VAL A 42 3.95 1.85 -1.72
CA VAL A 42 4.26 1.89 -3.14
C VAL A 42 3.02 1.49 -3.92
N ASN A 43 2.54 2.37 -4.81
CA ASN A 43 1.54 1.96 -5.79
C ASN A 43 2.24 1.11 -6.85
N THR A 44 1.75 -0.10 -7.09
CA THR A 44 2.38 -1.06 -7.99
C THR A 44 1.50 -1.38 -9.19
N ALA A 45 2.08 -1.98 -10.23
CA ALA A 45 1.40 -2.36 -11.47
C ALA A 45 2.12 -3.54 -12.15
N SER A 46 1.39 -4.56 -12.59
CA SER A 46 1.93 -5.77 -13.23
C SER A 46 2.52 -5.55 -14.63
N TYR A 47 2.01 -4.58 -15.39
CA TYR A 47 2.43 -4.27 -16.77
C TYR A 47 3.31 -3.02 -16.88
N CYS A 48 3.93 -2.62 -15.76
CA CYS A 48 4.76 -1.42 -15.71
C CYS A 48 6.20 -1.70 -16.15
N GLY A 49 6.86 -0.75 -16.82
CA GLY A 49 8.31 -0.85 -17.09
C GLY A 49 9.16 -0.93 -15.81
N PHE A 50 8.60 -0.50 -14.68
CA PHE A 50 9.22 -0.54 -13.36
C PHE A 50 8.89 -1.78 -12.55
N THR A 51 8.17 -2.77 -13.10
CA THR A 51 7.79 -3.98 -12.37
C THR A 51 9.01 -4.74 -11.81
N LYS A 52 10.20 -4.63 -12.41
CA LYS A 52 11.44 -5.19 -11.82
C LYS A 52 11.81 -4.61 -10.44
N GLN A 53 11.24 -3.47 -10.04
CA GLN A 53 11.47 -2.85 -8.73
C GLN A 53 10.92 -3.70 -7.57
N TYR A 54 10.04 -4.69 -7.80
CA TYR A 54 9.60 -5.59 -6.72
C TYR A 54 10.79 -6.31 -6.05
N GLU A 55 11.80 -6.73 -6.82
CA GLU A 55 13.01 -7.37 -6.27
C GLU A 55 13.79 -6.39 -5.37
N ASP A 56 13.97 -5.15 -5.83
CA ASP A 56 14.67 -4.11 -5.05
C ASP A 56 13.91 -3.75 -3.76
N LEU A 57 12.57 -3.73 -3.81
CA LEU A 57 11.71 -3.52 -2.64
C LEU A 57 11.82 -4.68 -1.64
N GLN A 58 11.89 -5.92 -2.13
CA GLN A 58 12.12 -7.11 -1.31
C GLN A 58 13.50 -7.03 -0.62
N VAL A 59 14.56 -6.69 -1.37
CA VAL A 59 15.92 -6.50 -0.83
C VAL A 59 15.93 -5.39 0.24
N LEU A 60 15.23 -4.28 -0.01
CA LEU A 60 15.12 -3.19 0.96
C LEU A 60 14.42 -3.65 2.24
N TRP A 61 13.30 -4.36 2.11
CA TRP A 61 12.58 -4.91 3.25
C TRP A 61 13.45 -5.91 4.03
N ASP A 62 14.09 -6.87 3.36
CA ASP A 62 14.95 -7.85 4.02
C ASP A 62 16.08 -7.21 4.81
N LYS A 63 16.65 -6.12 4.30
CA LYS A 63 17.72 -5.36 4.95
C LYS A 63 17.26 -4.59 6.20
N TYR A 64 16.02 -4.11 6.24
CA TYR A 64 15.56 -3.17 7.28
C TYR A 64 14.36 -3.63 8.10
N LYS A 65 13.75 -4.78 7.81
CA LYS A 65 12.60 -5.32 8.56
C LYS A 65 12.87 -5.48 10.06
N SER A 66 14.09 -5.92 10.42
CA SER A 66 14.51 -6.04 11.83
C SER A 66 14.64 -4.70 12.54
N LYS A 67 14.75 -3.60 11.79
CA LYS A 67 14.77 -2.21 12.28
C LYS A 67 13.41 -1.54 12.21
N GLY A 68 12.36 -2.27 11.83
CA GLY A 68 10.98 -1.79 11.81
C GLY A 68 10.52 -1.16 10.49
N LEU A 69 11.19 -1.42 9.36
CA LEU A 69 10.64 -1.08 8.04
C LEU A 69 9.52 -2.05 7.65
N ILE A 70 8.41 -1.50 7.18
CA ILE A 70 7.31 -2.20 6.51
C ILE A 70 7.20 -1.65 5.09
N VAL A 71 7.09 -2.53 4.09
CA VAL A 71 6.82 -2.15 2.70
C VAL A 71 5.43 -2.66 2.35
N LEU A 72 4.54 -1.77 1.91
CA LEU A 72 3.18 -2.08 1.47
C LEU A 72 3.09 -1.82 -0.04
N GLY A 73 3.03 -2.89 -0.82
CA GLY A 73 2.72 -2.83 -2.25
C GLY A 73 1.21 -2.75 -2.45
N VAL A 74 0.73 -1.70 -3.10
CA VAL A 74 -0.70 -1.46 -3.33
C VAL A 74 -0.95 -1.47 -4.85
N PRO A 75 -1.47 -2.58 -5.41
CA PRO A 75 -1.84 -2.67 -6.81
C PRO A 75 -2.77 -1.53 -7.22
N SER A 76 -2.49 -0.87 -8.34
CA SER A 76 -3.27 0.27 -8.80
C SER A 76 -3.36 0.34 -10.31
N ASP A 77 -4.59 0.32 -10.83
CA ASP A 77 -4.85 0.52 -12.25
C ASP A 77 -5.05 2.00 -12.64
N SER A 78 -4.70 2.95 -11.76
CA SER A 78 -4.83 4.39 -12.08
C SER A 78 -3.97 4.85 -13.27
N PHE A 79 -3.04 4.00 -13.73
CA PHE A 79 -2.20 4.23 -14.90
C PHE A 79 -2.50 3.25 -16.06
N ASN A 80 -3.58 2.46 -15.99
CA ASN A 80 -3.97 1.45 -16.99
C ASN A 80 -2.87 0.40 -17.23
N GLN A 81 -2.22 -0.06 -16.16
CA GLN A 81 -1.07 -0.97 -16.19
C GLN A 81 -1.19 -2.13 -15.21
N GLU A 82 -2.33 -2.31 -14.55
CA GLU A 82 -2.52 -3.39 -13.58
C GLU A 82 -3.43 -4.50 -14.15
N LYS A 83 -3.33 -5.70 -13.59
CA LYS A 83 -4.31 -6.78 -13.88
C LYS A 83 -5.71 -6.36 -13.38
N LYS A 84 -6.74 -7.02 -13.92
CA LYS A 84 -8.13 -6.66 -13.63
C LYS A 84 -8.62 -7.18 -12.29
N THR A 85 -8.02 -8.25 -11.77
CA THR A 85 -8.47 -8.91 -10.54
C THR A 85 -7.33 -9.16 -9.56
N ASN A 86 -7.64 -9.12 -8.26
CA ASN A 86 -6.66 -9.42 -7.20
C ASN A 86 -6.02 -10.81 -7.38
N SER A 87 -6.77 -11.80 -7.86
CA SER A 87 -6.24 -13.15 -8.11
C SER A 87 -5.18 -13.16 -9.22
N GLU A 88 -5.39 -12.41 -10.30
CA GLU A 88 -4.42 -12.29 -11.38
C GLU A 88 -3.18 -11.48 -10.96
N VAL A 89 -3.36 -10.46 -10.11
CA VAL A 89 -2.23 -9.73 -9.51
C VAL A 89 -1.42 -10.65 -8.60
N LYS A 90 -2.10 -11.45 -7.77
CA LYS A 90 -1.46 -12.39 -6.85
C LYS A 90 -0.66 -13.44 -7.61
N GLU A 91 -1.29 -14.07 -8.60
CA GLU A 91 -0.61 -15.06 -9.45
C GLU A 91 0.59 -14.43 -10.17
N PHE A 92 0.45 -13.20 -10.68
CA PHE A 92 1.57 -12.49 -11.29
C PHE A 92 2.72 -12.26 -10.29
N CYS A 93 2.42 -11.80 -9.08
CA CYS A 93 3.41 -11.62 -8.03
C CYS A 93 4.09 -12.96 -7.68
N GLU A 94 3.34 -14.02 -7.40
CA GLU A 94 3.87 -15.33 -7.00
C GLU A 94 4.70 -16.01 -8.10
N VAL A 95 4.31 -15.87 -9.37
CA VAL A 95 5.01 -16.50 -10.51
C VAL A 95 6.29 -15.75 -10.87
N ASN A 96 6.28 -14.41 -10.78
CA ASN A 96 7.38 -13.58 -11.26
C ASN A 96 8.31 -13.10 -10.15
N PHE A 97 7.87 -13.15 -8.89
CA PHE A 97 8.60 -12.63 -7.74
C PHE A 97 8.47 -13.57 -6.53
N ASP A 98 9.60 -13.90 -5.90
CA ASP A 98 9.64 -14.76 -4.71
C ASP A 98 9.27 -13.97 -3.43
N ILE A 99 8.12 -13.28 -3.48
CA ILE A 99 7.64 -12.42 -2.39
C ILE A 99 7.15 -13.31 -1.26
N ASN A 100 7.69 -13.09 -0.06
CA ASN A 100 7.41 -13.93 1.11
C ASN A 100 5.96 -13.75 1.59
N LYS A 101 5.23 -14.88 1.65
CA LYS A 101 3.80 -15.05 2.04
C LYS A 101 3.36 -14.53 3.42
N LYS A 102 4.21 -13.84 4.20
CA LYS A 102 3.92 -13.49 5.60
C LYS A 102 3.35 -12.09 5.85
N HIS A 103 3.31 -11.22 4.84
CA HIS A 103 2.86 -9.83 5.01
C HIS A 103 2.06 -9.27 3.82
N GLU A 104 1.48 -10.15 2.99
CA GLU A 104 0.57 -9.78 1.89
C GLU A 104 -0.89 -9.60 2.33
#